data_AF-A0A5N6YXA6-F1
#
_entry.id   AF-A0A5N6YXA6-F1
#
_cell.length_a   1.000
_cell.length_b   1.000
_cell.length_c   1.000
_cell.angle_alpha   90.00
_cell.angle_beta   90.00
_cell.angle_gamma   90.00
#
_symmetry.space_group_name_H-M   'P 1'
#
loop_
_entity.id
_entity.type
_entity.pdbx_description
1 polymer ?
#
loop_
_entity_poly.entity_id
_entity_poly.type
_entity_poly.pdbx_seq_one_letter_code
_entity_poly.pdbx_strand_id
1 'polypeptide(L)'
;MTTVQVVNVSLPALSEGWSAEKDFKAVGTLSGATQRNLEPVGPHFLAHARRKRHQRTFSEDERIQAQQNVKKTEEEEDDDISEDEDPMMLSRDAKDWKSQDHYAVLGLTKYRWRATPEQIKRAHRKKVLRHHPDKKAAMGDRDENDSFFKCIQKANEVLLDATKRRQFDSVDEAADVDPPSKKEVAKGNFFKLWRPVFESEGRFSKIQPVPKLGDDNSSFEEVDNFYNFWYNFDSWRTFEYLDEDVPDDNENRDQKRHVEKKNANARRKRKTEDIARLRHLVDDCAAQDERIKKFRKAARADKDKKRLEKEAEAKRLVEEKEKARLEEEQRKKDAEEAAKAEREKNKKAKEAAKNATKKNKRVLKGSVKEVNYFADGEASASQVDSVLTDVDLVISKIDAEELAGLAERLTAAGKDAAAVKNAYAEEVKRLVGAGKLKEGEAKNF
;
A
#
# COMPACT_ATOMS: atom_id res chain seq x y z
N MET A 1 83.27 36.12 6.74
CA MET A 1 83.84 36.19 5.37
C MET A 1 83.70 34.80 4.77
N THR A 2 82.75 34.60 3.87
CA THR A 2 82.45 33.31 3.26
C THR A 2 83.50 33.00 2.19
N THR A 3 84.31 31.97 2.43
CA THR A 3 85.30 31.45 1.48
C THR A 3 84.58 30.83 0.29
N VAL A 4 84.80 31.38 -0.90
CA VAL A 4 84.29 30.85 -2.17
C VAL A 4 85.00 29.53 -2.44
N GLN A 5 84.28 28.41 -2.37
CA GLN A 5 84.80 27.12 -2.83
C GLN A 5 84.78 27.11 -4.36
N VAL A 6 85.97 27.12 -4.97
CA VAL A 6 86.13 26.94 -6.41
C VAL A 6 86.07 25.45 -6.72
N VAL A 7 84.99 25.01 -7.34
CA VAL A 7 84.84 23.63 -7.81
C VAL A 7 85.50 23.53 -9.18
N ASN A 8 86.66 22.87 -9.25
CA ASN A 8 87.32 22.57 -10.51
C ASN A 8 86.61 21.41 -11.21
N VAL A 9 85.67 21.74 -12.10
CA VAL A 9 85.03 20.76 -12.98
C VAL A 9 85.87 20.65 -14.24
N SER A 10 86.62 19.55 -14.38
CA SER A 10 87.23 19.19 -15.65
C SER A 10 86.16 18.60 -16.58
N LEU A 11 85.85 19.30 -17.67
CA LEU A 11 84.94 18.77 -18.69
C LEU A 11 85.58 17.54 -19.37
N PRO A 12 84.78 16.55 -19.77
CA PRO A 12 85.30 15.35 -20.44
C PRO A 12 85.99 15.70 -21.76
N ALA A 13 87.03 14.92 -22.10
CA ALA A 13 87.74 15.07 -23.37
C ALA A 13 86.79 14.83 -24.55
N LEU A 14 86.88 15.66 -25.58
CA LEU A 14 86.10 15.52 -26.80
C LEU A 14 86.51 14.24 -27.55
N SER A 15 85.56 13.58 -28.20
CA SER A 15 85.79 12.33 -28.92
C SER A 15 86.78 12.51 -30.08
N GLU A 16 87.67 11.54 -30.29
CA GLU A 16 88.60 11.49 -31.43
C GLU A 16 87.83 11.55 -32.76
N GLY A 17 87.79 12.73 -33.38
CA GLY A 17 87.05 12.99 -34.62
C GLY A 17 86.21 14.27 -34.63
N TRP A 18 86.02 14.92 -33.47
CA TRP A 18 85.29 16.18 -33.38
C TRP A 18 86.10 17.34 -33.98
N SER A 19 85.52 18.06 -34.95
CA SER A 19 86.09 19.27 -35.54
C SER A 19 85.20 20.49 -35.22
N ALA A 20 85.81 21.51 -34.62
CA ALA A 20 85.11 22.71 -34.14
C ALA A 20 84.30 23.45 -35.23
N GLU A 21 84.71 23.36 -36.50
CA GLU A 21 84.05 24.06 -37.60
C GLU A 21 82.88 23.28 -38.21
N LYS A 22 82.88 21.95 -38.13
CA LYS A 22 81.86 21.10 -38.78
C LYS A 22 80.81 20.55 -37.81
N ASP A 23 81.19 20.35 -36.55
CA ASP A 23 80.37 19.61 -35.58
C ASP A 23 79.76 20.48 -34.47
N PHE A 24 79.97 21.81 -34.51
CA PHE A 24 79.36 22.74 -33.57
C PHE A 24 77.99 23.22 -34.07
N LYS A 25 76.92 22.72 -33.45
CA LYS A 25 75.54 23.20 -33.66
C LYS A 25 75.06 23.92 -32.41
N ALA A 26 75.05 25.26 -32.44
CA ALA A 26 74.50 26.06 -31.33
C ALA A 26 73.00 25.77 -31.18
N VAL A 27 72.62 25.11 -30.07
CA VAL A 27 71.23 24.68 -29.81
C VAL A 27 70.38 25.81 -29.20
N GLY A 28 71.00 26.95 -28.84
CA GLY A 28 70.34 28.14 -28.31
C GLY A 28 71.32 29.02 -27.53
N THR A 29 70.84 30.19 -27.12
CA THR A 29 71.57 31.11 -26.22
C THR A 29 71.11 30.91 -24.78
N LEU A 30 72.03 30.91 -23.81
CA LEU A 30 71.67 30.92 -22.39
C LEU A 30 70.81 32.16 -22.09
N SER A 31 69.71 31.98 -21.38
CA SER A 31 68.91 33.09 -20.87
C SER A 31 69.74 33.90 -19.86
N GLY A 32 69.56 35.22 -19.85
CA GLY A 32 70.26 36.10 -18.92
C GLY A 32 69.93 35.76 -17.46
N ALA A 33 70.93 35.87 -16.58
CA ALA A 33 70.74 35.63 -15.15
C ALA A 33 69.68 36.60 -14.59
N THR A 34 68.62 36.05 -13.97
CA THR A 34 67.57 36.84 -13.34
C THR A 34 67.73 36.76 -11.83
N GLN A 35 67.97 37.89 -11.18
CA GLN A 35 68.04 37.96 -9.73
C GLN A 35 66.63 37.83 -9.15
N ARG A 36 66.42 36.84 -8.27
CA ARG A 36 65.16 36.67 -7.54
C ARG A 36 65.39 36.70 -6.05
N ASN A 37 64.49 37.37 -5.33
CA ASN A 37 64.45 37.31 -3.88
C ASN A 37 63.83 35.98 -3.47
N LEU A 38 64.60 35.18 -2.74
CA LEU A 38 64.13 33.93 -2.15
C LEU A 38 63.73 34.21 -0.71
N GLU A 39 62.45 34.03 -0.41
CA GLU A 39 61.99 34.07 0.97
C GLU A 39 62.37 32.76 1.67
N PRO A 40 62.90 32.81 2.90
CA PRO A 40 63.22 31.61 3.62
C PRO A 40 61.92 31.00 4.17
N VAL A 41 61.38 30.03 3.44
CA VAL A 41 60.16 29.30 3.81
C VAL A 41 60.48 27.82 4.04
N GLY A 42 59.66 27.16 4.86
CA GLY A 42 59.72 25.71 5.05
C GLY A 42 60.21 25.24 6.43
N PRO A 43 60.10 23.93 6.69
CA PRO A 43 60.25 23.34 8.02
C PRO A 43 61.65 23.58 8.62
N HIS A 44 62.71 23.57 7.81
CA HIS A 44 64.07 23.79 8.29
C HIS A 44 64.35 25.24 8.68
N PHE A 45 63.79 26.21 7.96
CA PHE A 45 63.90 27.61 8.33
C PHE A 45 63.10 27.90 9.61
N LEU A 46 61.88 27.36 9.73
CA LEU A 46 61.08 27.47 10.94
C LEU A 46 61.79 26.85 12.16
N ALA A 47 62.45 25.70 11.98
CA ALA A 47 63.27 25.09 13.02
C ALA A 47 64.47 25.98 13.42
N HIS A 48 65.16 26.58 12.44
CA HIS A 48 66.24 27.54 12.73
C HIS A 48 65.73 28.80 13.46
N ALA A 49 64.62 29.38 13.01
CA ALA A 49 64.00 30.54 13.63
C ALA A 49 63.54 30.25 15.06
N ARG A 50 62.96 29.06 15.31
CA ARG A 50 62.60 28.58 16.65
C ARG A 50 63.83 28.48 17.56
N ARG A 51 64.90 27.80 17.11
CA ARG A 51 66.16 27.69 17.86
C ARG A 51 66.73 29.07 18.21
N LYS A 52 66.75 29.98 17.24
CA LYS A 52 67.26 31.35 17.42
C LYS A 52 66.40 32.16 18.39
N ARG A 53 65.07 32.04 18.33
CA ARG A 53 64.14 32.73 19.24
C ARG A 53 64.25 32.22 20.68
N HIS A 54 64.47 30.92 20.87
CA HIS A 54 64.54 30.31 22.20
C HIS A 54 65.96 30.11 22.73
N GLN A 55 66.99 30.56 21.99
CA GLN A 55 68.40 30.43 22.35
C GLN A 55 68.83 28.98 22.65
N ARG A 56 68.32 28.03 21.88
CA ARG A 56 68.56 26.59 22.06
C ARG A 56 69.63 26.09 21.11
N THR A 57 70.39 25.10 21.57
CA THR A 57 71.26 24.30 20.69
C THR A 57 70.42 23.36 19.81
N PHE A 58 71.04 22.82 18.75
CA PHE A 58 70.35 21.88 17.86
C PHE A 58 69.82 20.65 18.61
N SER A 59 70.67 20.02 19.44
CA SER A 59 70.34 18.84 20.24
C SER A 59 69.27 19.12 21.30
N GLU A 60 69.30 20.30 21.91
CA GLU A 60 68.30 20.69 22.91
C GLU A 60 66.92 20.92 22.27
N ASP A 61 66.85 21.64 21.14
CA ASP A 61 65.59 21.86 20.43
C ASP A 61 65.05 20.57 19.83
N GLU A 62 65.90 19.68 19.32
CA GLU A 62 65.52 18.35 18.85
C GLU A 62 64.95 17.49 19.98
N ARG A 63 65.59 17.49 21.17
CA ARG A 63 65.07 16.80 22.35
C ARG A 63 63.72 17.36 22.80
N ILE A 64 63.57 18.68 22.81
CA ILE A 64 62.32 19.34 23.22
C ILE A 64 61.20 19.09 22.19
N GLN A 65 61.51 19.13 20.90
CA GLN A 65 60.56 18.79 19.85
C GLN A 65 60.16 17.32 19.90
N ALA A 66 61.12 16.42 20.16
CA ALA A 66 60.83 15.01 20.39
C ALA A 66 59.92 14.82 21.62
N GLN A 67 60.21 15.49 22.74
CA GLN A 67 59.36 15.47 23.94
C GLN A 67 57.98 16.07 23.70
N GLN A 68 57.88 17.19 22.97
CA GLN A 68 56.59 17.79 22.62
C GLN A 68 55.80 16.91 21.67
N ASN A 69 56.46 16.25 20.72
CA ASN A 69 55.80 15.29 19.83
C ASN A 69 55.31 14.08 20.63
N VAL A 70 56.13 13.50 21.50
CA VAL A 70 55.72 12.39 22.38
C VAL A 70 54.54 12.83 23.24
N LYS A 71 54.62 13.98 23.92
CA LYS A 71 53.53 14.50 24.74
C LYS A 71 52.26 14.77 23.93
N LYS A 72 52.37 15.34 22.74
CA LYS A 72 51.24 15.55 21.83
C LYS A 72 50.63 14.22 21.38
N THR A 73 51.46 13.22 21.13
CA THR A 73 51.00 11.87 20.77
C THR A 73 50.30 11.21 21.96
N GLU A 74 50.82 11.37 23.18
CA GLU A 74 50.23 10.88 24.43
C GLU A 74 48.89 11.56 24.75
N GLU A 75 48.81 12.89 24.60
CA GLU A 75 47.57 13.69 24.77
C GLU A 75 46.53 13.33 23.69
N GLU A 76 46.94 13.11 22.43
CA GLU A 76 46.05 12.59 21.38
C GLU A 76 45.64 11.12 21.68
N GLU A 77 46.51 10.30 22.26
CA GLU A 77 46.26 8.90 22.64
C GLU A 77 45.37 8.72 23.88
N ASP A 78 45.13 9.77 24.67
CA ASP A 78 44.17 9.78 25.78
C ASP A 78 42.70 9.92 25.32
N ASP A 79 42.47 10.02 24.01
CA ASP A 79 41.13 9.98 23.42
C ASP A 79 40.47 8.60 23.61
N ASP A 80 39.64 8.46 24.65
CA ASP A 80 38.39 7.68 24.80
C ASP A 80 38.38 6.16 24.46
N ILE A 81 39.51 5.58 24.06
CA ILE A 81 39.68 4.16 23.65
C ILE A 81 40.40 3.33 24.73
N SER A 82 40.85 3.94 25.84
CA SER A 82 41.46 3.20 26.95
C SER A 82 40.44 2.88 28.02
N GLU A 83 39.72 1.78 27.86
CA GLU A 83 38.93 1.18 28.93
C GLU A 83 39.85 0.46 29.94
N ASP A 84 39.49 0.50 31.23
CA ASP A 84 40.23 -0.17 32.30
C ASP A 84 40.21 -1.69 32.09
N GLU A 85 41.35 -2.32 32.35
CA GLU A 85 41.56 -3.75 32.11
C GLU A 85 41.16 -4.54 33.36
N ASP A 86 40.06 -5.31 33.27
CA ASP A 86 39.63 -6.20 34.34
C ASP A 86 40.70 -7.30 34.57
N PRO A 87 41.18 -7.52 35.82
CA PRO A 87 42.10 -8.62 36.16
C PRO A 87 41.70 -9.99 35.58
N MET A 88 40.40 -10.28 35.47
CA MET A 88 39.89 -11.52 34.91
C MET A 88 40.10 -11.65 33.39
N MET A 89 40.24 -10.53 32.67
CA MET A 89 40.61 -10.54 31.26
C MET A 89 42.09 -10.80 31.04
N LEU A 90 42.96 -10.35 31.94
CA LEU A 90 44.40 -10.60 31.85
C LEU A 90 44.75 -12.08 32.06
N SER A 91 43.97 -12.79 32.88
CA SER A 91 44.19 -14.21 33.18
C SER A 91 43.63 -15.17 32.11
N ARG A 92 43.12 -14.69 30.97
CA ARG A 92 42.52 -15.54 29.94
C ARG A 92 43.58 -16.32 29.14
N ASP A 93 43.31 -17.60 28.88
CA ASP A 93 44.13 -18.45 28.01
C ASP A 93 43.82 -18.17 26.53
N ALA A 94 44.86 -17.90 25.73
CA ALA A 94 44.73 -17.74 24.28
C ALA A 94 44.16 -18.96 23.55
N LYS A 95 44.20 -20.16 24.16
CA LYS A 95 43.57 -21.36 23.60
C LYS A 95 42.04 -21.26 23.57
N ASP A 96 41.43 -20.53 24.49
CA ASP A 96 39.98 -20.30 24.56
C ASP A 96 39.57 -18.96 23.90
N TRP A 97 40.22 -18.63 22.79
CA TRP A 97 39.94 -17.39 22.06
C TRP A 97 38.52 -17.34 21.48
N LYS A 98 37.84 -18.48 21.31
CA LYS A 98 36.45 -18.51 20.83
C LYS A 98 35.47 -17.92 21.85
N SER A 99 35.71 -18.12 23.15
CA SER A 99 34.88 -17.60 24.24
C SER A 99 35.27 -16.17 24.65
N GLN A 100 36.30 -15.60 24.03
CA GLN A 100 36.81 -14.27 24.31
C GLN A 100 35.97 -13.17 23.62
N ASP A 101 35.67 -12.10 24.37
CA ASP A 101 35.18 -10.86 23.78
C ASP A 101 36.36 -10.10 23.16
N HIS A 102 36.49 -10.16 21.83
CA HIS A 102 37.57 -9.51 21.09
C HIS A 102 37.54 -7.99 21.18
N TYR A 103 36.35 -7.38 21.27
CA TYR A 103 36.24 -5.93 21.44
C TYR A 103 36.71 -5.52 22.83
N ALA A 104 36.34 -6.26 23.87
CA ALA A 104 36.79 -6.00 25.23
C ALA A 104 38.32 -6.12 25.37
N VAL A 105 38.93 -7.13 24.76
CA VAL A 105 40.40 -7.28 24.81
C VAL A 105 41.13 -6.11 24.15
N LEU A 106 40.58 -5.53 23.08
CA LEU A 106 41.13 -4.31 22.48
C LEU A 106 40.72 -3.01 23.19
N GLY A 107 39.81 -3.04 24.17
CA GLY A 107 39.29 -1.84 24.84
C GLY A 107 38.30 -1.05 23.99
N LEU A 108 37.52 -1.75 23.16
CA LEU A 108 36.54 -1.17 22.24
C LEU A 108 35.10 -1.52 22.64
N THR A 109 34.81 -1.81 23.93
CA THR A 109 33.46 -2.24 24.34
C THR A 109 32.40 -1.15 24.15
N LYS A 110 32.77 0.13 24.18
CA LYS A 110 31.87 1.24 23.82
C LYS A 110 31.47 1.26 22.35
N TYR A 111 32.38 0.88 21.46
CA TYR A 111 32.20 1.01 20.00
C TYR A 111 31.70 -0.29 19.36
N ARG A 112 32.23 -1.45 19.76
CA ARG A 112 31.89 -2.78 19.22
C ARG A 112 31.78 -2.81 17.70
N TRP A 113 30.64 -3.27 17.17
CA TRP A 113 30.35 -3.32 15.72
C TRP A 113 30.39 -1.94 15.03
N ARG A 114 30.30 -0.83 15.79
CA ARG A 114 30.45 0.54 15.26
C ARG A 114 31.91 0.99 15.17
N ALA A 115 32.86 0.22 15.71
CA ALA A 115 34.29 0.57 15.66
C ALA A 115 34.79 0.59 14.22
N THR A 116 35.48 1.67 13.85
CA THR A 116 36.10 1.79 12.52
C THR A 116 37.38 0.95 12.43
N PRO A 117 37.80 0.53 11.23
CA PRO A 117 39.07 -0.20 11.04
C PRO A 117 40.28 0.56 11.60
N GLU A 118 40.28 1.89 11.52
CA GLU A 118 41.36 2.72 12.06
C GLU A 118 41.36 2.76 13.60
N GLN A 119 40.18 2.80 14.23
CA GLN A 119 40.05 2.65 15.68
C GLN A 119 40.56 1.27 16.15
N ILE A 120 40.25 0.20 15.42
CA ILE A 120 40.74 -1.16 15.72
C ILE A 120 42.26 -1.22 15.64
N LYS A 121 42.86 -0.71 14.55
CA LYS A 121 44.32 -0.66 14.39
C LYS A 121 44.98 0.17 15.49
N ARG A 122 44.40 1.32 15.84
CA ARG A 122 44.92 2.20 16.90
C ARG A 122 44.88 1.51 18.27
N ALA A 123 43.74 0.90 18.61
CA ALA A 123 43.55 0.16 19.84
C ALA A 123 44.54 -1.02 19.96
N HIS A 124 44.71 -1.78 18.87
CA HIS A 124 45.70 -2.86 18.81
C HIS A 124 47.13 -2.35 19.06
N ARG A 125 47.57 -1.29 18.36
CA ARG A 125 48.92 -0.70 18.59
C ARG A 125 49.11 -0.30 20.04
N LYS A 126 48.12 0.34 20.65
CA LYS A 126 48.16 0.77 22.05
C LYS A 126 48.25 -0.43 23.00
N LYS A 127 47.45 -1.48 22.80
CA LYS A 127 47.47 -2.70 23.62
C LYS A 127 48.78 -3.47 23.49
N VAL A 128 49.32 -3.60 22.27
CA VAL A 128 50.62 -4.22 22.03
C VAL A 128 51.74 -3.49 22.75
N LEU A 129 51.77 -2.15 22.73
CA LEU A 129 52.81 -1.37 23.42
C LEU A 129 52.73 -1.47 24.95
N ARG A 130 51.53 -1.68 25.50
CA ARG A 130 51.31 -1.84 26.95
C ARG A 130 51.65 -3.25 27.45
N HIS A 131 51.30 -4.27 26.66
CA HIS A 131 51.39 -5.68 27.05
C HIS A 131 52.47 -6.46 26.30
N HIS A 132 53.41 -5.76 25.65
CA HIS A 132 54.51 -6.44 24.96
C HIS A 132 55.32 -7.30 25.95
N PRO A 133 55.62 -8.58 25.61
CA PRO A 133 56.30 -9.49 26.53
C PRO A 133 57.66 -8.97 26.98
N ASP A 134 58.39 -8.24 26.12
CA ASP A 134 59.68 -7.61 26.46
C ASP A 134 59.58 -6.56 27.58
N LYS A 135 58.56 -5.69 27.51
CA LYS A 135 58.35 -4.61 28.50
C LYS A 135 57.85 -5.16 29.84
N LYS A 136 57.06 -6.23 29.81
CA LYS A 136 56.52 -6.91 30.99
C LYS A 136 57.54 -7.85 31.64
N ALA A 137 58.41 -8.48 30.85
CA ALA A 137 59.53 -9.26 31.36
C ALA A 137 60.52 -8.38 32.16
N ALA A 138 60.67 -7.10 31.80
CA ALA A 138 61.43 -6.13 32.57
C ALA A 138 60.78 -5.76 33.93
N MET A 139 59.47 -6.03 34.09
CA MET A 139 58.69 -5.78 35.32
C MET A 139 58.53 -7.03 36.20
N GLY A 140 59.11 -8.17 35.83
CA GLY A 140 59.20 -9.37 36.68
C GLY A 140 58.05 -10.39 36.54
N ASP A 141 57.12 -10.21 35.61
CA ASP A 141 55.93 -11.03 35.46
C ASP A 141 55.85 -11.65 34.04
N ARG A 142 56.30 -12.90 33.90
CA ARG A 142 56.60 -13.54 32.60
C ARG A 142 55.49 -14.44 32.03
N ASP A 143 54.77 -15.18 32.88
CA ASP A 143 53.91 -16.28 32.39
C ASP A 143 52.45 -15.86 32.16
N GLU A 144 51.88 -14.99 32.98
CA GLU A 144 50.49 -14.52 32.81
C GLU A 144 50.35 -13.53 31.62
N ASN A 145 51.40 -12.77 31.32
CA ASN A 145 51.38 -11.71 30.30
C ASN A 145 51.53 -12.22 28.86
N ASP A 146 52.13 -13.38 28.61
CA ASP A 146 52.28 -13.94 27.24
C ASP A 146 50.95 -14.45 26.69
N SER A 147 50.10 -15.02 27.56
CA SER A 147 48.76 -15.47 27.17
C SER A 147 47.88 -14.30 26.73
N PHE A 148 47.83 -13.23 27.52
CA PHE A 148 47.05 -12.05 27.17
C PHE A 148 47.55 -11.36 25.90
N PHE A 149 48.88 -11.34 25.67
CA PHE A 149 49.43 -10.82 24.42
C PHE A 149 48.95 -11.62 23.20
N LYS A 150 48.89 -12.96 23.29
CA LYS A 150 48.33 -13.80 22.24
C LYS A 150 46.82 -13.55 22.05
N CYS A 151 46.07 -13.32 23.13
CA CYS A 151 44.66 -12.89 23.05
C CYS A 151 44.49 -11.56 22.29
N ILE A 152 45.39 -10.60 22.49
CA ILE A 152 45.42 -9.32 21.75
C ILE A 152 45.67 -9.55 20.26
N GLN A 153 46.67 -10.38 19.92
CA GLN A 153 46.96 -10.72 18.52
C GLN A 153 45.76 -11.38 17.84
N LYS A 154 45.12 -12.33 18.54
CA LYS A 154 43.95 -13.03 18.02
C LYS A 154 42.73 -12.11 17.85
N ALA A 155 42.49 -11.21 18.80
CA ALA A 155 41.42 -10.23 18.71
C ALA A 155 41.61 -9.31 17.50
N ASN A 156 42.83 -8.84 17.24
CA ASN A 156 43.12 -8.02 16.07
C ASN A 156 42.99 -8.82 14.76
N GLU A 157 43.41 -10.09 14.71
CA GLU A 157 43.23 -10.96 13.55
C GLU A 157 41.74 -11.11 13.18
N VAL A 158 40.87 -11.30 14.18
CA VAL A 158 39.43 -11.46 13.98
C VAL A 158 38.77 -10.13 13.60
N LEU A 159 39.09 -9.04 14.29
CA LEU A 159 38.41 -7.75 14.10
C LEU A 159 38.91 -6.95 12.88
N LEU A 160 40.13 -7.18 12.42
CA LEU A 160 40.67 -6.48 11.24
C LEU A 160 40.19 -7.11 9.93
N ASP A 161 39.98 -8.43 9.90
CA ASP A 161 39.41 -9.13 8.75
C ASP A 161 37.89 -8.95 8.70
N ALA A 162 37.37 -8.36 7.61
CA ALA A 162 35.96 -8.05 7.50
C ALA A 162 35.04 -9.29 7.56
N THR A 163 35.51 -10.45 7.09
CA THR A 163 34.74 -11.70 7.09
C THR A 163 34.71 -12.30 8.49
N LYS A 164 35.86 -12.41 9.14
CA LYS A 164 35.96 -12.93 10.52
C LYS A 164 35.26 -12.03 11.52
N ARG A 165 35.38 -10.71 11.36
CA ARG A 165 34.68 -9.72 12.18
C ARG A 165 33.17 -9.91 12.07
N ARG A 166 32.66 -10.09 10.86
CA ARG A 166 31.23 -10.34 10.60
C ARG A 166 30.75 -11.66 11.21
N GLN A 167 31.57 -12.71 11.18
CA GLN A 167 31.27 -13.99 11.84
C GLN A 167 31.21 -13.83 13.37
N PHE A 168 32.12 -13.03 13.96
CA PHE A 168 32.12 -12.73 15.39
C PHE A 168 30.95 -11.83 15.80
N ASP A 169 30.70 -10.74 15.06
CA ASP A 169 29.57 -9.82 15.29
C ASP A 169 28.21 -10.54 15.23
N SER A 170 28.14 -11.66 14.50
CA SER A 170 26.95 -12.51 14.43
C SER A 170 26.62 -13.23 15.74
N VAL A 171 27.57 -13.33 16.66
CA VAL A 171 27.44 -14.07 17.92
C VAL A 171 27.86 -13.23 19.13
N ASP A 172 28.05 -11.93 18.93
CA ASP A 172 28.38 -10.98 20.00
C ASP A 172 27.14 -10.66 20.84
N GLU A 173 26.92 -11.49 21.87
CA GLU A 173 25.80 -11.38 22.82
C GLU A 173 25.83 -10.06 23.59
N ALA A 174 26.99 -9.51 23.90
CA ALA A 174 27.09 -8.30 24.72
C ALA A 174 26.78 -7.00 23.94
N ALA A 175 26.51 -7.10 22.63
CA ALA A 175 25.92 -6.02 21.84
C ALA A 175 24.41 -6.21 21.60
N ASP A 176 23.85 -7.38 21.97
CA ASP A 176 22.42 -7.62 21.88
C ASP A 176 21.69 -6.86 22.99
N VAL A 177 20.49 -6.37 22.68
CA VAL A 177 19.64 -5.64 23.63
C VAL A 177 18.41 -6.48 23.88
N ASP A 178 18.23 -6.90 25.13
CA ASP A 178 17.11 -7.74 25.50
C ASP A 178 15.76 -7.03 25.28
N PRO A 179 14.73 -7.76 24.79
CA PRO A 179 13.41 -7.21 24.62
C PRO A 179 12.78 -6.85 25.98
N PRO A 180 12.06 -5.73 26.08
CA PRO A 180 11.44 -5.32 27.34
C PRO A 180 10.32 -6.28 27.75
N SER A 181 10.15 -6.47 29.06
CA SER A 181 9.06 -7.29 29.58
C SER A 181 7.70 -6.59 29.42
N LYS A 182 6.63 -7.40 29.33
CA LYS A 182 5.24 -6.89 29.27
C LYS A 182 4.90 -5.94 30.42
N LYS A 183 5.50 -6.14 31.60
CA LYS A 183 5.30 -5.29 32.79
C LYS A 183 5.98 -3.93 32.65
N GLU A 184 7.14 -3.86 32.02
CA GLU A 184 7.86 -2.60 31.81
C GLU A 184 7.15 -1.75 30.77
N VAL A 185 6.69 -2.35 29.69
CA VAL A 185 5.94 -1.65 28.65
C VAL A 185 4.59 -1.15 29.16
N ALA A 186 3.94 -1.90 30.06
CA ALA A 186 2.71 -1.45 30.72
C ALA A 186 2.89 -0.19 31.59
N LYS A 187 4.11 0.09 32.06
CA LYS A 187 4.44 1.34 32.77
C LYS A 187 4.64 2.54 31.82
N GLY A 188 4.52 2.32 30.51
CA GLY A 188 4.68 3.33 29.46
C GLY A 188 6.03 3.24 28.74
N ASN A 189 6.35 4.27 27.95
CA ASN A 189 7.62 4.38 27.20
C ASN A 189 7.88 3.27 26.16
N PHE A 190 6.83 2.67 25.59
CA PHE A 190 6.92 1.62 24.55
C PHE A 190 8.04 1.87 23.53
N PHE A 191 8.04 3.04 22.89
CA PHE A 191 9.04 3.39 21.87
C PHE A 191 10.46 3.47 22.41
N LYS A 192 10.67 4.04 23.61
CA LYS A 192 12.02 4.16 24.18
C LYS A 192 12.61 2.81 24.53
N LEU A 193 11.76 1.85 24.91
CA LEU A 193 12.17 0.49 25.26
C LEU A 193 12.42 -0.38 24.01
N TRP A 194 11.55 -0.29 23.00
CA TRP A 194 11.66 -1.13 21.80
C TRP A 194 12.61 -0.59 20.72
N ARG A 195 12.85 0.73 20.65
CA ARG A 195 13.76 1.31 19.64
C ARG A 195 15.18 0.74 19.71
N PRO A 196 15.85 0.68 20.89
CA PRO A 196 17.20 0.12 20.98
C PRO A 196 17.27 -1.35 20.56
N VAL A 197 16.21 -2.13 20.85
CA VAL A 197 16.10 -3.54 20.46
C VAL A 197 16.13 -3.67 18.93
N PHE A 198 15.25 -2.96 18.23
CA PHE A 198 15.21 -3.00 16.76
C PHE A 198 16.42 -2.32 16.09
N GLU A 199 17.04 -1.33 16.73
CA GLU A 199 18.32 -0.78 16.26
C GLU A 199 19.46 -1.80 16.39
N SER A 200 19.51 -2.57 17.48
CA SER A 200 20.48 -3.65 17.66
C SER A 200 20.24 -4.78 16.66
N GLU A 201 19.01 -5.26 16.50
CA GLU A 201 18.68 -6.30 15.52
C GLU A 201 18.89 -5.82 14.08
N GLY A 202 18.64 -4.54 13.82
CA GLY A 202 18.68 -3.94 12.49
C GLY A 202 20.07 -3.95 11.87
N ARG A 203 21.12 -4.05 12.71
CA ARG A 203 22.51 -4.18 12.25
C ARG A 203 22.72 -5.42 11.39
N PHE A 204 21.90 -6.46 11.57
CA PHE A 204 21.98 -7.71 10.81
C PHE A 204 21.21 -7.70 9.48
N SER A 205 20.52 -6.61 9.13
CA SER A 205 19.76 -6.54 7.89
C SER A 205 20.66 -6.41 6.65
N LYS A 206 20.39 -7.22 5.61
CA LYS A 206 20.95 -6.99 4.26
C LYS A 206 20.29 -5.81 3.54
N ILE A 207 19.04 -5.51 3.88
CA ILE A 207 18.22 -4.50 3.22
C ILE A 207 18.31 -3.20 4.03
N GLN A 208 18.77 -2.13 3.39
CA GLN A 208 18.92 -0.81 3.99
C GLN A 208 18.20 0.24 3.13
N PRO A 209 17.60 1.29 3.73
CA PRO A 209 17.59 1.58 5.16
C PRO A 209 16.58 0.73 5.95
N VAL A 210 16.94 0.34 7.18
CA VAL A 210 16.01 -0.32 8.10
C VAL A 210 14.91 0.67 8.54
N PRO A 211 13.62 0.34 8.34
CA PRO A 211 12.51 1.16 8.83
C PRO A 211 12.56 1.36 10.34
N LYS A 212 12.29 2.58 10.80
CA LYS A 212 12.23 2.91 12.23
C LYS A 212 10.84 2.60 12.79
N LEU A 213 10.77 2.27 14.08
CA LEU A 213 9.51 1.96 14.77
C LEU A 213 8.49 3.11 14.75
N GLY A 214 8.95 4.36 14.56
CA GLY A 214 8.10 5.55 14.55
C GLY A 214 7.66 5.97 15.95
N ASP A 215 6.59 6.75 16.03
CA ASP A 215 6.02 7.30 17.26
C ASP A 215 4.51 7.05 17.34
N ASP A 216 3.84 7.61 18.36
CA ASP A 216 2.39 7.45 18.58
C ASP A 216 1.51 7.99 17.44
N ASN A 217 2.04 8.91 16.63
CA ASN A 217 1.33 9.56 15.53
C ASN A 217 1.67 8.98 14.16
N SER A 218 2.52 7.95 14.09
CA SER A 218 2.85 7.29 12.82
C SER A 218 1.62 6.73 12.14
N SER A 219 1.60 6.85 10.80
CA SER A 219 0.47 6.42 9.99
C SER A 219 0.35 4.89 9.95
N PHE A 220 -0.81 4.39 9.51
CA PHE A 220 -0.98 2.95 9.30
C PHE A 220 0.06 2.39 8.32
N GLU A 221 0.35 3.12 7.23
CA GLU A 221 1.30 2.70 6.20
C GLU A 221 2.73 2.62 6.72
N GLU A 222 3.14 3.58 7.56
CA GLU A 222 4.48 3.57 8.17
C GLU A 222 4.64 2.39 9.14
N VAL A 223 3.62 2.13 9.95
CA VAL A 223 3.60 1.01 10.89
C VAL A 223 3.56 -0.33 10.15
N ASP A 224 2.72 -0.44 9.12
CA ASP A 224 2.61 -1.64 8.28
C ASP A 224 3.93 -1.92 7.55
N ASN A 225 4.57 -0.91 6.97
CA ASN A 225 5.89 -1.05 6.35
C ASN A 225 6.97 -1.52 7.35
N PHE A 226 6.96 -0.96 8.56
CA PHE A 226 7.87 -1.40 9.63
C PHE A 226 7.68 -2.89 9.94
N TYR A 227 6.45 -3.32 10.28
CA TYR A 227 6.22 -4.72 10.64
C TYR A 227 6.43 -5.67 9.46
N ASN A 228 6.03 -5.29 8.24
CA ASN A 228 6.26 -6.10 7.05
C ASN A 228 7.76 -6.28 6.76
N PHE A 229 8.57 -5.26 6.96
CA PHE A 229 10.02 -5.38 6.85
C PHE A 229 10.58 -6.41 7.86
N TRP A 230 10.15 -6.33 9.12
CA TRP A 230 10.64 -7.23 10.17
C TRP A 230 10.12 -8.66 10.05
N TYR A 231 8.89 -8.87 9.56
CA TYR A 231 8.39 -10.21 9.26
C TYR A 231 9.10 -10.86 8.06
N ASN A 232 9.61 -10.04 7.13
CA ASN A 232 10.39 -10.47 5.97
C ASN A 232 11.89 -10.17 6.12
N PHE A 233 12.39 -10.11 7.36
CA PHE A 233 13.76 -9.70 7.66
C PHE A 233 14.78 -10.65 7.01
N ASP A 234 15.62 -10.10 6.13
CA ASP A 234 16.73 -10.84 5.53
C ASP A 234 18.03 -10.58 6.30
N SER A 235 18.34 -11.51 7.20
CA SER A 235 19.53 -11.45 8.03
C SER A 235 20.79 -11.90 7.29
N TRP A 236 21.85 -11.11 7.44
CA TRP A 236 23.18 -11.42 6.98
C TRP A 236 23.96 -12.30 7.97
N ARG A 237 23.45 -12.45 9.20
CA ARG A 237 24.07 -13.19 10.32
C ARG A 237 24.50 -14.60 9.89
N THR A 238 25.71 -14.98 10.28
CA THR A 238 26.31 -16.29 10.01
C THR A 238 26.90 -16.88 11.28
N PHE A 239 26.62 -18.14 11.56
CA PHE A 239 27.02 -18.81 12.80
C PHE A 239 28.29 -19.65 12.66
N GLU A 240 29.16 -19.29 11.71
CA GLU A 240 30.39 -20.01 11.38
C GLU A 240 31.46 -19.87 12.47
N TYR A 241 31.46 -18.76 13.21
CA TYR A 241 32.35 -18.58 14.36
C TYR A 241 32.17 -19.69 15.43
N LEU A 242 30.97 -20.25 15.51
CA LEU A 242 30.59 -21.32 16.43
C LEU A 242 30.71 -22.72 15.81
N ASP A 243 31.41 -22.87 14.69
CA ASP A 243 31.74 -24.19 14.15
C ASP A 243 32.73 -24.89 15.11
N GLU A 244 32.37 -26.09 15.58
CA GLU A 244 33.13 -26.84 16.59
C GLU A 244 34.45 -27.35 16.01
N ASP A 245 34.37 -27.97 14.85
CA ASP A 245 35.45 -28.72 14.21
C ASP A 245 35.93 -27.95 12.98
N VAL A 246 37.18 -27.46 12.97
CA VAL A 246 37.80 -26.88 11.76
C VAL A 246 38.57 -28.01 11.08
N PRO A 247 38.21 -28.41 9.84
CA PRO A 247 38.93 -29.47 9.16
C PRO A 247 40.41 -29.14 9.03
N ASP A 248 41.29 -30.01 9.53
CA ASP A 248 42.73 -29.87 9.35
C ASP A 248 43.09 -30.22 7.90
N ASP A 249 44.05 -29.51 7.32
CA ASP A 249 44.47 -29.69 5.93
C ASP A 249 45.12 -31.07 5.69
N ASN A 250 45.52 -31.76 6.76
CA ASN A 250 46.11 -33.11 6.71
C ASN A 250 45.08 -34.25 6.85
N GLU A 251 43.78 -33.96 6.97
CA GLU A 251 42.74 -34.98 7.11
C GLU A 251 42.28 -35.58 5.77
N ASN A 252 41.80 -36.83 5.81
CA ASN A 252 41.24 -37.50 4.64
C ASN A 252 40.01 -36.71 4.12
N ARG A 253 39.88 -36.60 2.79
CA ARG A 253 38.82 -35.84 2.11
C ARG A 253 37.41 -36.18 2.60
N ASP A 254 37.14 -37.44 2.90
CA ASP A 254 35.83 -37.88 3.41
C ASP A 254 35.56 -37.37 4.83
N GLN A 255 36.60 -37.29 5.67
CA GLN A 255 36.52 -36.71 7.02
C GLN A 255 36.26 -35.20 6.94
N LYS A 256 36.99 -34.48 6.08
CA LYS A 256 36.74 -33.06 5.81
C LYS A 256 35.30 -32.80 5.36
N ARG A 257 34.79 -33.60 4.43
CA ARG A 257 33.39 -33.49 3.96
C ARG A 257 32.38 -33.79 5.07
N HIS A 258 32.67 -34.76 5.94
CA HIS A 258 31.80 -35.09 7.07
C HIS A 258 31.72 -33.94 8.09
N VAL A 259 32.88 -33.36 8.44
CA VAL A 259 32.98 -32.20 9.35
C VAL A 259 32.26 -30.99 8.76
N GLU A 260 32.51 -30.64 7.50
CA GLU A 260 31.82 -29.54 6.82
C GLU A 260 30.30 -29.73 6.81
N LYS A 261 29.83 -30.97 6.62
CA LYS A 261 28.39 -31.29 6.68
C LYS A 261 27.82 -31.12 8.09
N LYS A 262 28.55 -31.56 9.13
CA LYS A 262 28.15 -31.39 10.54
C LYS A 262 28.02 -29.90 10.88
N ASN A 263 29.04 -29.10 10.53
CA ASN A 263 29.04 -27.65 10.74
C ASN A 263 27.92 -26.96 9.94
N ALA A 264 27.75 -27.29 8.66
CA ALA A 264 26.68 -26.73 7.85
C ALA A 264 25.29 -27.01 8.44
N ASN A 265 25.05 -28.21 8.99
CA ASN A 265 23.82 -28.53 9.68
C ASN A 265 23.65 -27.73 10.98
N ALA A 266 24.70 -27.58 11.78
CA ALA A 266 24.68 -26.76 13.00
C ALA A 266 24.37 -25.29 12.68
N ARG A 267 25.00 -24.71 11.65
CA ARG A 267 24.73 -23.34 11.19
C ARG A 267 23.28 -23.18 10.70
N ARG A 268 22.74 -24.15 9.96
CA ARG A 268 21.33 -24.14 9.51
C ARG A 268 20.36 -24.19 10.68
N LYS A 269 20.65 -25.00 11.70
CA LYS A 269 19.85 -25.09 12.93
C LYS A 269 19.84 -23.74 13.66
N ARG A 270 21.00 -23.17 13.96
CA ARG A 270 21.12 -21.85 14.62
C ARG A 270 20.44 -20.73 13.82
N LYS A 271 20.56 -20.76 12.50
CA LYS A 271 19.84 -19.80 11.63
C LYS A 271 18.32 -19.95 11.71
N THR A 272 17.83 -21.18 11.79
CA THR A 272 16.39 -21.44 11.97
C THR A 272 15.92 -20.93 13.33
N GLU A 273 16.70 -21.18 14.38
CA GLU A 273 16.42 -20.71 15.75
C GLU A 273 16.44 -19.18 15.85
N ASP A 274 17.40 -18.50 15.22
CA ASP A 274 17.47 -17.04 15.19
C ASP A 274 16.29 -16.41 14.43
N ILE A 275 15.86 -17.00 13.30
CA ILE A 275 14.65 -16.56 12.59
C ILE A 275 13.40 -16.73 13.47
N ALA A 276 13.28 -17.85 14.18
CA ALA A 276 12.17 -18.09 15.09
C ALA A 276 12.17 -17.11 16.28
N ARG A 277 13.35 -16.84 16.85
CA ARG A 277 13.56 -15.85 17.91
C ARG A 277 13.13 -14.46 17.45
N LEU A 278 13.60 -14.01 16.28
CA LEU A 278 13.25 -12.70 15.74
C LEU A 278 11.74 -12.58 15.47
N ARG A 279 11.10 -13.62 14.92
CA ARG A 279 9.64 -13.63 14.74
C ARG A 279 8.90 -13.49 16.07
N HIS A 280 9.31 -14.23 17.09
CA HIS A 280 8.72 -14.11 18.43
C HIS A 280 8.90 -12.70 19.01
N LEU A 281 10.08 -12.10 18.83
CA LEU A 281 10.37 -10.73 19.25
C LEU A 281 9.44 -9.71 18.55
N VAL A 282 9.25 -9.86 17.24
CA VAL A 282 8.35 -9.00 16.45
C VAL A 282 6.89 -9.17 16.89
N ASP A 283 6.45 -10.42 17.13
CA ASP A 283 5.10 -10.72 17.61
C ASP A 283 4.85 -10.12 19.01
N ASP A 284 5.81 -10.21 19.92
CA ASP A 284 5.72 -9.60 21.25
C ASP A 284 5.63 -8.07 21.17
N CYS A 285 6.42 -7.44 20.31
CA CYS A 285 6.32 -6.00 20.05
C CYS A 285 4.94 -5.63 19.49
N ALA A 286 4.47 -6.36 18.45
CA ALA A 286 3.19 -6.10 17.81
C ALA A 286 1.99 -6.29 18.75
N ALA A 287 2.07 -7.25 19.68
CA ALA A 287 1.04 -7.47 20.70
C ALA A 287 0.96 -6.32 21.72
N GLN A 288 2.09 -5.68 21.99
CA GLN A 288 2.21 -4.57 22.94
C GLN A 288 1.94 -3.20 22.30
N ASP A 289 2.03 -3.06 20.98
CA ASP A 289 1.81 -1.80 20.26
C ASP A 289 0.33 -1.36 20.27
N GLU A 290 0.06 -0.22 20.90
CA GLU A 290 -1.28 0.37 20.98
C GLU A 290 -1.80 0.88 19.63
N ARG A 291 -0.93 1.27 18.70
CA ARG A 291 -1.31 1.74 17.36
C ARG A 291 -1.96 0.61 16.56
N ILE A 292 -1.38 -0.59 16.62
CA ILE A 292 -1.97 -1.79 16.00
C ILE A 292 -3.37 -2.07 16.58
N LYS A 293 -3.53 -1.94 17.90
CA LYS A 293 -4.86 -2.13 18.54
C LYS A 293 -5.86 -1.09 18.04
N LYS A 294 -5.46 0.18 17.94
CA LYS A 294 -6.28 1.27 17.38
C LYS A 294 -6.67 0.99 15.92
N PHE A 295 -5.72 0.61 15.07
CA PHE A 295 -5.98 0.29 13.66
C PHE A 295 -6.89 -0.93 13.50
N ARG A 296 -6.69 -2.00 14.28
CA ARG A 296 -7.57 -3.17 14.27
C ARG A 296 -8.99 -2.82 14.73
N LYS A 297 -9.14 -1.95 15.74
CA LYS A 297 -10.44 -1.46 16.20
C LYS A 297 -11.12 -0.61 15.15
N ALA A 298 -10.40 0.32 14.52
CA ALA A 298 -10.91 1.16 13.45
C ALA A 298 -11.34 0.33 12.22
N ALA A 299 -10.52 -0.64 11.81
CA ALA A 299 -10.85 -1.54 10.69
C ALA A 299 -12.07 -2.43 10.97
N ARG A 300 -12.25 -2.88 12.22
CA ARG A 300 -13.48 -3.60 12.63
C ARG A 300 -14.70 -2.67 12.59
N ALA A 301 -14.58 -1.45 13.12
CA ALA A 301 -15.66 -0.47 13.10
C ALA A 301 -16.07 -0.07 11.67
N ASP A 302 -15.11 0.10 10.74
CA ASP A 302 -15.39 0.36 9.33
C ASP A 302 -16.10 -0.81 8.65
N LYS A 303 -15.67 -2.05 8.93
CA LYS A 303 -16.35 -3.26 8.42
C LYS A 303 -17.77 -3.39 8.96
N ASP A 304 -17.96 -3.16 10.26
CA ASP A 304 -19.29 -3.21 10.89
C ASP A 304 -20.19 -2.10 10.34
N LYS A 305 -19.67 -0.88 10.15
CA LYS A 305 -20.38 0.23 9.50
C LYS A 305 -20.82 -0.13 8.08
N LYS A 306 -19.90 -0.64 7.24
CA LYS A 306 -20.22 -1.10 5.89
C LYS A 306 -21.25 -2.23 5.86
N ARG A 307 -21.22 -3.15 6.83
CA ARG A 307 -22.22 -4.22 6.95
C ARG A 307 -23.59 -3.64 7.31
N LEU A 308 -23.66 -2.73 8.28
CA LEU A 308 -24.89 -2.06 8.69
C LEU A 308 -25.49 -1.21 7.57
N GLU A 309 -24.66 -0.50 6.81
CA GLU A 309 -25.10 0.27 5.63
C GLU A 309 -25.69 -0.63 4.55
N LYS A 310 -25.04 -1.76 4.24
CA LYS A 310 -25.58 -2.75 3.29
C LYS A 310 -26.87 -3.40 3.78
N GLU A 311 -26.98 -3.70 5.07
CA GLU A 311 -28.20 -4.27 5.65
C GLU A 311 -29.35 -3.27 5.63
N ALA A 312 -29.08 -2.00 5.93
CA ALA A 312 -30.07 -0.92 5.84
C ALA A 312 -30.52 -0.69 4.39
N GLU A 313 -29.60 -0.70 3.42
CA GLU A 313 -29.94 -0.61 2.00
C GLU A 313 -30.79 -1.80 1.54
N ALA A 314 -30.43 -3.02 1.95
CA ALA A 314 -31.21 -4.22 1.65
C ALA A 314 -32.62 -4.16 2.27
N LYS A 315 -32.75 -3.71 3.52
CA LYS A 315 -34.06 -3.50 4.18
C LYS A 315 -34.90 -2.46 3.43
N ARG A 316 -34.31 -1.33 3.05
CA ARG A 316 -35.00 -0.29 2.26
C ARG A 316 -35.49 -0.82 0.91
N LEU A 317 -34.68 -1.63 0.21
CA LEU A 317 -35.07 -2.26 -1.05
C LEU A 317 -36.19 -3.28 -0.88
N VAL A 318 -36.21 -4.04 0.22
CA VAL A 318 -37.29 -4.98 0.53
C VAL A 318 -38.57 -4.23 0.87
N GLU A 319 -38.50 -3.21 1.72
CA GLU A 319 -39.65 -2.35 2.07
C GLU A 319 -40.22 -1.63 0.84
N GLU A 320 -39.37 -1.11 -0.04
CA GLU A 320 -39.79 -0.46 -1.29
C GLU A 320 -40.46 -1.45 -2.26
N LYS A 321 -39.91 -2.66 -2.41
CA LYS A 321 -40.52 -3.72 -3.21
C LYS A 321 -41.84 -4.21 -2.62
N GLU A 322 -41.93 -4.34 -1.31
CA GLU A 322 -43.17 -4.74 -0.64
C GLU A 322 -44.24 -3.65 -0.80
N LYS A 323 -43.86 -2.38 -0.62
CA LYS A 323 -44.74 -1.24 -0.85
C LYS A 323 -45.22 -1.18 -2.30
N ALA A 324 -44.32 -1.35 -3.28
CA ALA A 324 -44.67 -1.39 -4.70
C ALA A 324 -45.63 -2.57 -5.02
N ARG A 325 -45.40 -3.74 -4.42
CA ARG A 325 -46.29 -4.90 -4.58
C ARG A 325 -47.67 -4.64 -4.00
N LEU A 326 -47.76 -4.04 -2.81
CA LEU A 326 -49.02 -3.67 -2.17
C LEU A 326 -49.77 -2.60 -2.99
N GLU A 327 -49.06 -1.59 -3.50
CA GLU A 327 -49.65 -0.56 -4.37
C GLU A 327 -50.14 -1.16 -5.70
N GLU A 328 -49.41 -2.10 -6.30
CA GLU A 328 -49.84 -2.79 -7.52
C GLU A 328 -51.07 -3.69 -7.27
N GLU A 329 -51.09 -4.41 -6.15
CA GLU A 329 -52.23 -5.24 -5.74
C GLU A 329 -53.47 -4.38 -5.48
N GLN A 330 -53.32 -3.24 -4.81
CA GLN A 330 -54.40 -2.29 -4.59
C GLN A 330 -54.91 -1.74 -5.92
N ARG A 331 -54.00 -1.32 -6.82
CA ARG A 331 -54.38 -0.81 -8.15
C ARG A 331 -55.11 -1.87 -9.00
N LYS A 332 -54.75 -3.16 -8.86
CA LYS A 332 -55.44 -4.28 -9.51
C LYS A 332 -56.84 -4.50 -8.92
N LYS A 333 -56.99 -4.44 -7.58
CA LYS A 333 -58.30 -4.54 -6.92
C LYS A 333 -59.22 -3.39 -7.34
N ASP A 334 -58.71 -2.16 -7.30
CA ASP A 334 -59.46 -0.96 -7.69
C ASP A 334 -59.87 -1.03 -9.18
N ALA A 335 -58.99 -1.53 -10.06
CA ALA A 335 -59.30 -1.72 -11.49
C ALA A 335 -60.32 -2.84 -11.73
N GLU A 336 -60.27 -3.95 -10.99
CA GLU A 336 -61.24 -5.04 -11.11
C GLU A 336 -62.63 -4.60 -10.62
N GLU A 337 -62.70 -3.84 -9.52
CA GLU A 337 -63.93 -3.27 -9.01
C GLU A 337 -64.54 -2.25 -9.98
N ALA A 338 -63.71 -1.36 -10.54
CA ALA A 338 -64.13 -0.43 -11.58
C ALA A 338 -64.67 -1.16 -12.83
N ALA A 339 -63.98 -2.21 -13.29
CA ALA A 339 -64.42 -3.01 -14.44
C ALA A 339 -65.72 -3.79 -14.17
N LYS A 340 -65.92 -4.31 -12.94
CA LYS A 340 -67.19 -4.94 -12.53
C LYS A 340 -68.33 -3.92 -12.52
N ALA A 341 -68.10 -2.73 -11.96
CA ALA A 341 -69.07 -1.65 -11.93
C ALA A 341 -69.44 -1.19 -13.36
N GLU A 342 -68.47 -1.11 -14.27
CA GLU A 342 -68.71 -0.73 -15.67
C GLU A 342 -69.49 -1.81 -16.43
N ARG A 343 -69.16 -3.10 -16.25
CA ARG A 343 -69.92 -4.22 -16.84
C ARG A 343 -71.37 -4.24 -16.38
N GLU A 344 -71.63 -3.96 -15.10
CA GLU A 344 -72.98 -3.92 -14.56
C GLU A 344 -73.78 -2.73 -15.13
N LYS A 345 -73.17 -1.55 -15.23
CA LYS A 345 -73.76 -0.38 -15.90
C LYS A 345 -74.07 -0.67 -17.37
N ASN A 346 -73.14 -1.28 -18.10
CA ASN A 346 -73.32 -1.64 -19.50
C ASN A 346 -74.42 -2.71 -19.70
N LYS A 347 -74.58 -3.66 -18.76
CA LYS A 347 -75.68 -4.63 -18.79
C LYS A 347 -77.04 -3.95 -18.57
N LYS A 348 -77.13 -3.07 -17.57
CA LYS A 348 -78.36 -2.29 -17.27
C LYS A 348 -78.74 -1.38 -18.44
N ALA A 349 -77.78 -0.71 -19.06
CA ALA A 349 -78.01 0.13 -20.25
C ALA A 349 -78.52 -0.69 -21.46
N LYS A 350 -77.92 -1.87 -21.73
CA LYS A 350 -78.36 -2.76 -22.82
C LYS A 350 -79.78 -3.32 -22.62
N GLU A 351 -80.17 -3.63 -21.38
CA GLU A 351 -81.54 -4.08 -21.07
C GLU A 351 -82.56 -2.95 -21.23
N ALA A 352 -82.24 -1.74 -20.75
CA ALA A 352 -83.08 -0.56 -20.91
C ALA A 352 -83.32 -0.23 -22.40
N ALA A 353 -82.25 -0.26 -23.22
CA ALA A 353 -82.34 -0.01 -24.66
C ALA A 353 -83.24 -1.03 -25.39
N LYS A 354 -83.09 -2.34 -25.08
CA LYS A 354 -83.94 -3.39 -25.66
C LYS A 354 -85.42 -3.21 -25.31
N ASN A 355 -85.72 -2.80 -24.08
CA ASN A 355 -87.08 -2.55 -23.64
C ASN A 355 -87.69 -1.32 -24.32
N ALA A 356 -86.91 -0.25 -24.50
CA ALA A 356 -87.33 0.95 -25.23
C ALA A 356 -87.65 0.64 -26.71
N THR A 357 -86.77 -0.07 -27.42
CA THR A 357 -87.02 -0.48 -28.81
C THR A 357 -88.29 -1.32 -28.96
N LYS A 358 -88.55 -2.27 -28.05
CA LYS A 358 -89.79 -3.08 -28.07
C LYS A 358 -91.04 -2.23 -27.88
N LYS A 359 -90.99 -1.25 -26.97
CA LYS A 359 -92.11 -0.32 -26.72
C LYS A 359 -92.39 0.53 -27.96
N ASN A 360 -91.36 1.10 -28.57
CA ASN A 360 -91.52 1.97 -29.74
C ASN A 360 -92.03 1.21 -30.97
N LYS A 361 -91.57 -0.02 -31.23
CA LYS A 361 -92.15 -0.87 -32.31
C LYS A 361 -93.65 -1.14 -32.13
N ARG A 362 -94.11 -1.29 -30.88
CA ARG A 362 -95.55 -1.46 -30.58
C ARG A 362 -96.34 -0.20 -30.87
N VAL A 363 -95.78 0.98 -30.59
CA VAL A 363 -96.40 2.28 -30.89
C VAL A 363 -96.62 2.43 -32.40
N LEU A 364 -95.61 2.12 -33.22
CA LEU A 364 -95.73 2.19 -34.68
C LEU A 364 -96.85 1.27 -35.21
N LYS A 365 -96.84 -0.02 -34.85
CA LYS A 365 -97.91 -0.94 -35.27
C LYS A 365 -99.29 -0.57 -34.72
N GLY A 366 -99.34 0.00 -33.51
CA GLY A 366 -100.56 0.48 -32.88
C GLY A 366 -101.17 1.68 -33.60
N SER A 367 -100.34 2.64 -34.01
CA SER A 367 -100.80 3.89 -34.64
C SER A 367 -101.66 3.66 -35.90
N VAL A 368 -101.27 2.73 -36.78
CA VAL A 368 -102.04 2.42 -38.00
C VAL A 368 -103.32 1.65 -37.69
N LYS A 369 -103.35 0.87 -36.61
CA LYS A 369 -104.56 0.18 -36.14
C LYS A 369 -105.57 1.16 -35.57
N GLU A 370 -105.11 2.17 -34.81
CA GLU A 370 -105.98 3.17 -34.19
C GLU A 370 -106.69 4.07 -35.20
N VAL A 371 -106.11 4.25 -36.39
CA VAL A 371 -106.71 4.97 -37.53
C VAL A 371 -107.33 4.03 -38.57
N ASN A 372 -107.69 2.82 -38.15
CA ASN A 372 -108.39 1.83 -38.98
C ASN A 372 -107.68 1.51 -40.31
N TYR A 373 -106.34 1.50 -40.31
CA TYR A 373 -105.50 1.24 -41.48
C TYR A 373 -105.84 2.13 -42.68
N PHE A 374 -106.34 3.35 -42.40
CA PHE A 374 -106.78 4.34 -43.38
C PHE A 374 -107.95 3.89 -44.27
N ALA A 375 -108.83 3.00 -43.76
CA ALA A 375 -110.05 2.58 -44.44
C ALA A 375 -111.27 3.44 -44.05
N ASP A 376 -112.11 3.79 -45.03
CA ASP A 376 -113.36 4.54 -44.85
C ASP A 376 -114.55 3.66 -44.36
N GLY A 377 -114.27 2.44 -43.87
CA GLY A 377 -115.24 1.44 -43.43
C GLY A 377 -114.55 0.24 -42.74
N GLU A 378 -115.11 -0.96 -42.77
CA GLU A 378 -114.42 -2.14 -42.20
C GLU A 378 -113.17 -2.48 -43.03
N ALA A 379 -111.99 -2.44 -42.40
CA ALA A 379 -110.73 -2.67 -43.09
C ALA A 379 -110.62 -4.13 -43.58
N SER A 380 -110.44 -4.31 -44.89
CA SER A 380 -110.24 -5.65 -45.46
C SER A 380 -108.93 -6.27 -44.98
N ALA A 381 -108.87 -7.60 -44.86
CA ALA A 381 -107.65 -8.31 -44.46
C ALA A 381 -106.44 -7.96 -45.34
N SER A 382 -106.65 -7.72 -46.64
CA SER A 382 -105.59 -7.33 -47.58
C SER A 382 -105.04 -5.92 -47.31
N GLN A 383 -105.88 -4.98 -46.85
CA GLN A 383 -105.47 -3.61 -46.53
C GLN A 383 -104.73 -3.54 -45.19
N VAL A 384 -105.18 -4.32 -44.20
CA VAL A 384 -104.48 -4.46 -42.91
C VAL A 384 -103.08 -5.02 -43.14
N ASP A 385 -102.96 -6.07 -43.95
CA ASP A 385 -101.69 -6.73 -44.26
C ASP A 385 -100.75 -5.80 -45.05
N SER A 386 -101.25 -5.08 -46.05
CA SER A 386 -100.42 -4.17 -46.85
C SER A 386 -99.87 -3.01 -46.00
N VAL A 387 -100.71 -2.37 -45.17
CA VAL A 387 -100.31 -1.26 -44.32
C VAL A 387 -99.33 -1.74 -43.24
N LEU A 388 -99.57 -2.87 -42.59
CA LEU A 388 -98.66 -3.42 -41.59
C LEU A 388 -97.33 -3.88 -42.21
N THR A 389 -97.33 -4.40 -43.44
CA THR A 389 -96.12 -4.76 -44.18
C THR A 389 -95.25 -3.52 -44.42
N ASP A 390 -95.85 -2.40 -44.83
CA ASP A 390 -95.12 -1.15 -45.02
C ASP A 390 -94.60 -0.58 -43.69
N VAL A 391 -95.36 -0.68 -42.61
CA VAL A 391 -94.89 -0.31 -41.26
C VAL A 391 -93.71 -1.19 -40.83
N ASP A 392 -93.77 -2.50 -41.07
CA ASP A 392 -92.67 -3.42 -40.76
C ASP A 392 -91.44 -3.16 -41.63
N LEU A 393 -91.64 -2.78 -42.89
CA LEU A 393 -90.57 -2.34 -43.78
C LEU A 393 -89.90 -1.08 -43.22
N VAL A 394 -90.66 -0.05 -42.84
CA VAL A 394 -90.14 1.17 -42.22
C VAL A 394 -89.38 0.84 -40.92
N ILE A 395 -89.94 -0.01 -40.05
CA ILE A 395 -89.29 -0.48 -38.82
C ILE A 395 -87.96 -1.18 -39.11
N SER A 396 -87.84 -1.91 -40.22
CA SER A 396 -86.61 -2.62 -40.59
C SER A 396 -85.49 -1.70 -41.09
N LYS A 397 -85.82 -0.46 -41.46
CA LYS A 397 -84.88 0.51 -42.05
C LYS A 397 -84.45 1.63 -41.10
N ILE A 398 -85.10 1.75 -39.95
CA ILE A 398 -84.79 2.77 -38.93
C ILE A 398 -84.01 2.17 -37.74
N ASP A 399 -83.06 2.93 -37.22
CA ASP A 399 -82.35 2.58 -35.98
C ASP A 399 -83.19 2.88 -34.71
N ALA A 400 -82.63 2.63 -33.52
CA ALA A 400 -83.38 2.77 -32.27
C ALA A 400 -83.75 4.23 -31.93
N GLU A 401 -82.95 5.20 -32.38
CA GLU A 401 -83.18 6.63 -32.15
C GLU A 401 -84.21 7.16 -33.15
N GLU A 402 -84.04 6.80 -34.43
CA GLU A 402 -85.01 7.07 -35.51
C GLU A 402 -86.39 6.46 -35.17
N LEU A 403 -86.41 5.23 -34.62
CA LEU A 403 -87.62 4.54 -34.15
C LEU A 403 -88.29 5.28 -32.97
N ALA A 404 -87.52 5.82 -32.02
CA ALA A 404 -88.06 6.61 -30.92
C ALA A 404 -88.68 7.92 -31.43
N GLY A 405 -87.98 8.63 -32.32
CA GLY A 405 -88.47 9.87 -32.91
C GLY A 405 -89.72 9.68 -33.78
N LEU A 406 -89.84 8.56 -34.50
CA LEU A 406 -91.08 8.23 -35.21
C LEU A 406 -92.21 7.85 -34.24
N ALA A 407 -91.93 7.07 -33.20
CA ALA A 407 -92.92 6.70 -32.18
C ALA A 407 -93.49 7.92 -31.45
N GLU A 408 -92.66 8.92 -31.13
CA GLU A 408 -93.11 10.18 -30.54
C GLU A 408 -94.03 10.97 -31.47
N ARG A 409 -93.63 11.13 -32.74
CA ARG A 409 -94.46 11.78 -33.77
C ARG A 409 -95.80 11.09 -33.96
N LEU A 410 -95.82 9.75 -33.97
CA LEU A 410 -97.05 8.96 -34.09
C LEU A 410 -97.92 9.03 -32.83
N THR A 411 -97.30 9.09 -31.65
CA THR A 411 -98.03 9.29 -30.38
C THR A 411 -98.69 10.67 -30.35
N ALA A 412 -97.99 11.70 -30.84
CA ALA A 412 -98.53 13.05 -30.95
C ALA A 412 -99.67 13.16 -31.99
N ALA A 413 -99.60 12.39 -33.09
CA ALA A 413 -100.65 12.31 -34.10
C ALA A 413 -101.94 11.62 -33.60
N GLY A 414 -101.82 10.71 -32.63
CA GLY A 414 -102.96 10.07 -31.98
C GLY A 414 -103.89 9.34 -32.96
N LYS A 415 -105.18 9.70 -32.96
CA LYS A 415 -106.22 9.08 -33.81
C LYS A 415 -106.51 9.86 -35.11
N ASP A 416 -105.70 10.87 -35.42
CA ASP A 416 -105.84 11.63 -36.65
C ASP A 416 -105.20 10.84 -37.81
N ALA A 417 -106.04 10.27 -38.67
CA ALA A 417 -105.61 9.48 -39.82
C ALA A 417 -104.70 10.26 -40.78
N ALA A 418 -104.95 11.56 -40.98
CA ALA A 418 -104.11 12.38 -41.87
C ALA A 418 -102.76 12.66 -41.22
N ALA A 419 -102.72 12.98 -39.92
CA ALA A 419 -101.48 13.22 -39.20
C ALA A 419 -100.61 11.95 -39.07
N VAL A 420 -101.23 10.79 -38.81
CA VAL A 420 -100.53 9.49 -38.77
C VAL A 420 -99.97 9.15 -40.15
N LYS A 421 -100.76 9.32 -41.22
CA LYS A 421 -100.29 9.07 -42.59
C LYS A 421 -99.13 10.00 -42.97
N ASN A 422 -99.23 11.30 -42.64
CA ASN A 422 -98.17 12.27 -42.89
C ASN A 422 -96.89 11.95 -42.11
N ALA A 423 -96.99 11.47 -40.87
CA ALA A 423 -95.82 11.08 -40.08
C ALA A 423 -95.07 9.89 -40.72
N TYR A 424 -95.79 8.91 -41.29
CA TYR A 424 -95.17 7.83 -42.05
C TYR A 424 -94.65 8.30 -43.42
N ALA A 425 -95.39 9.15 -44.14
CA ALA A 425 -94.99 9.68 -45.45
C ALA A 425 -93.68 10.50 -45.36
N GLU A 426 -93.57 11.37 -44.36
CA GLU A 426 -92.35 12.14 -44.10
C GLU A 426 -91.18 11.22 -43.73
N GLU A 427 -91.43 10.16 -42.96
CA GLU A 427 -90.38 9.20 -42.61
C GLU A 427 -89.95 8.35 -43.81
N VAL A 428 -90.89 7.89 -44.64
CA VAL A 428 -90.60 7.18 -45.89
C VAL A 428 -89.81 8.09 -46.84
N LYS A 429 -90.19 9.35 -46.98
CA LYS A 429 -89.47 10.34 -47.79
C LYS A 429 -88.04 10.57 -47.27
N ARG A 430 -87.85 10.63 -45.95
CA ARG A 430 -86.52 10.71 -45.33
C ARG A 430 -85.69 9.45 -45.61
N LEU A 431 -86.28 8.26 -45.48
CA LEU A 431 -85.61 6.99 -45.75
C LEU A 431 -85.22 6.84 -47.22
N VAL A 432 -86.06 7.32 -48.15
CA VAL A 432 -85.75 7.39 -49.58
C VAL A 432 -84.61 8.37 -49.85
N GLY A 433 -84.66 9.57 -49.27
CA GLY A 433 -83.58 10.56 -49.37
C GLY A 433 -82.24 10.10 -48.79
N ALA A 434 -82.28 9.22 -47.77
CA ALA A 434 -81.11 8.59 -47.18
C ALA A 434 -80.66 7.29 -47.92
N GLY A 435 -81.36 6.89 -48.99
CA GLY A 435 -81.05 5.68 -49.77
C GLY A 435 -81.34 4.35 -49.05
N LYS A 436 -82.08 4.36 -47.94
CA LYS A 436 -82.42 3.17 -47.14
C LYS A 436 -83.66 2.43 -47.64
N LEU A 437 -84.48 3.08 -48.48
CA LEU A 437 -85.74 2.58 -49.05
C LEU A 437 -85.89 3.14 -50.48
N LYS A 438 -86.48 2.41 -51.43
CA LYS A 438 -86.69 2.93 -52.80
C LYS A 438 -88.07 3.55 -52.98
N GLU A 439 -88.18 4.51 -53.88
CA GLU A 439 -89.46 5.14 -54.19
C GLU A 439 -90.49 4.09 -54.65
N GLY A 440 -91.66 4.08 -54.00
CA GLY A 440 -92.73 3.10 -54.25
C GLY A 440 -92.60 1.75 -53.51
N GLU A 441 -91.59 1.53 -52.66
CA GLU A 441 -91.48 0.32 -51.84
C GLU A 441 -92.45 0.30 -50.65
N ALA A 442 -92.79 1.47 -50.06
CA ALA A 442 -93.90 1.61 -49.12
C ALA A 442 -95.10 2.18 -49.89
N LYS A 443 -96.07 1.33 -50.22
CA LYS A 443 -97.16 1.67 -51.17
C LYS A 443 -98.30 2.43 -50.50
N ASN A 444 -98.40 2.39 -49.18
CA ASN A 444 -99.49 2.97 -48.40
C ASN A 444 -99.15 4.35 -47.79
N PHE A 445 -97.88 4.77 -47.83
CA PHE A 445 -97.35 5.96 -47.15
C PHE A 445 -96.63 6.92 -48.09
#